data_AF-A0A6P0DT71-F1
#
_entry.id   AF-A0A6P0DT71-F1
#
_cell.length_a   1.000
_cell.length_b   1.000
_cell.length_c   1.000
_cell.angle_alpha   90.00
_cell.angle_beta   90.00
_cell.angle_gamma   90.00
#
_symmetry.space_group_name_H-M   'P 1'
#
loop_
_entity.id
_entity.type
_entity.pdbx_description
1 polymer ?
#
loop_
_entity_poly.entity_id
_entity_poly.type
_entity_poly.pdbx_seq_one_letter_code
_entity_poly.pdbx_strand_id
1 'polypeptide(L)' 'FVAANEQGMRCDGARCSALVGRVGSETSCQVYDLRPDVCRACVPGDGACLTAREFFGIGLSDLPPGKH' A
#
# COMPACT_ATOMS: atom_id res chain seq x y z
N PHE A 1 -4.78 -14.10 -3.74
CA PHE A 1 -5.54 -15.06 -4.58
C PHE A 1 -6.89 -14.42 -4.86
N VAL A 2 -7.46 -14.59 -6.05
CA VAL A 2 -8.80 -14.08 -6.37
C VAL A 2 -9.78 -15.23 -6.22
N ALA A 3 -10.88 -15.00 -5.51
CA ALA A 3 -11.92 -16.00 -5.32
C ALA A 3 -12.66 -16.28 -6.65
N ALA A 4 -13.37 -17.42 -6.73
CA ALA A 4 -14.08 -17.82 -7.95
C ALA A 4 -15.19 -16.84 -8.38
N ASN A 5 -15.67 -16.00 -7.46
CA ASN A 5 -16.61 -14.91 -7.71
C ASN A 5 -15.91 -13.57 -8.01
N GLU A 6 -14.64 -13.62 -8.44
CA GLU A 6 -13.80 -12.46 -8.76
C GLU A 6 -13.51 -11.50 -7.60
N GLN A 7 -13.81 -11.92 -6.36
CA GLN A 7 -13.55 -11.12 -5.17
C GLN A 7 -12.11 -11.31 -4.66
N GLY A 8 -11.57 -10.27 -4.01
CA GLY A 8 -10.24 -10.29 -3.40
C GLY A 8 -9.13 -9.82 -4.33
N MET A 9 -7.89 -9.84 -3.82
CA MET A 9 -6.74 -9.28 -4.54
C MET A 9 -5.93 -10.36 -5.27
N ARG A 10 -5.64 -10.08 -6.55
CA ARG A 10 -4.60 -10.81 -7.28
C ARG A 10 -3.23 -10.35 -6.78
N CYS A 11 -2.56 -11.21 -6.04
CA CYS A 11 -1.22 -10.96 -5.53
C CYS A 11 -0.18 -11.80 -6.28
N ASP A 12 0.97 -11.20 -6.55
CA ASP A 12 2.20 -11.89 -6.94
C ASP A 12 3.12 -11.92 -5.70
N GLY A 13 3.31 -13.11 -5.13
CA GLY A 13 3.89 -13.27 -3.80
C GLY A 13 3.13 -12.46 -2.73
N ALA A 14 3.84 -11.59 -2.01
CA ALA A 14 3.30 -10.75 -0.95
C ALA A 14 2.71 -9.40 -1.42
N ARG A 15 2.65 -9.15 -2.74
CA ARG A 15 2.26 -7.85 -3.30
C ARG A 15 1.08 -7.95 -4.23
N CYS A 16 0.25 -6.92 -4.28
CA CYS A 16 -0.77 -6.80 -5.31
C CYS A 16 -0.12 -6.75 -6.70
N SER A 17 -0.63 -7.54 -7.65
CA SER A 17 -0.12 -7.63 -9.02
C SER A 17 -0.23 -6.32 -9.82
N ALA A 18 -1.09 -5.39 -9.40
CA ALA A 18 -1.20 -4.07 -10.02
C ALA A 18 -0.18 -3.06 -9.49
N LEU A 19 0.56 -3.40 -8.42
CA LEU A 19 1.62 -2.56 -7.87
C LEU A 19 2.88 -2.71 -8.73
N VAL A 20 3.32 -1.62 -9.34
CA VAL A 20 4.53 -1.58 -10.17
C VAL A 20 5.61 -0.71 -9.55
N GLY A 21 6.84 -0.91 -10.02
CA GLY A 21 8.03 -0.25 -9.48
C GLY A 21 8.53 -0.89 -8.19
N ARG A 22 9.29 -0.13 -7.41
CA ARG A 22 9.98 -0.58 -6.20
C ARG A 22 9.60 0.29 -5.00
N VAL A 23 8.94 -0.32 -4.01
CA VAL A 23 8.67 0.33 -2.72
C VAL A 23 9.99 0.83 -2.09
N GLY A 24 9.97 2.04 -1.54
CA GLY A 24 11.15 2.74 -1.04
C GLY A 24 11.93 3.52 -2.11
N SER A 25 11.54 3.43 -3.37
CA SER A 25 12.05 4.23 -4.48
C SER A 25 10.83 4.78 -5.24
N GLU A 26 10.65 4.41 -6.51
CA GLU A 26 9.50 4.81 -7.32
C GLU A 26 8.50 3.66 -7.44
N THR A 27 7.28 3.85 -6.94
CA THR A 27 6.22 2.85 -7.03
C THR A 27 4.88 3.50 -7.34
N SER A 28 4.04 2.81 -8.12
CA SER A 28 2.70 3.28 -8.49
C SER A 28 1.73 2.11 -8.66
N CYS A 29 0.43 2.39 -8.64
CA CYS A 29 -0.60 1.41 -8.93
C CYS A 29 -1.10 1.59 -10.35
N GLN A 30 -1.02 0.55 -11.19
CA GLN A 30 -1.49 0.62 -12.58
C GLN A 30 -3.01 0.79 -12.71
N VAL A 31 -3.77 0.46 -11.66
CA VAL A 31 -5.24 0.57 -11.62
C VAL A 31 -5.69 1.62 -10.62
N TYR A 32 -4.96 2.75 -10.53
CA TYR A 32 -5.12 3.75 -9.46
C TYR A 32 -6.59 4.18 -9.25
N ASP A 33 -7.33 4.39 -10.33
CA ASP A 33 -8.74 4.82 -10.31
C ASP A 33 -9.70 3.71 -9.89
N LEU A 34 -9.34 2.45 -10.18
CA LEU A 34 -10.12 1.25 -9.87
C LEU A 34 -9.66 0.53 -8.61
N ARG A 35 -8.84 1.19 -7.78
CA ARG A 35 -8.33 0.57 -6.56
C ARG A 35 -9.49 0.08 -5.67
N PRO A 36 -9.44 -1.17 -5.20
CA PRO A 36 -10.44 -1.69 -4.27
C PRO A 36 -10.32 -0.98 -2.92
N ASP A 37 -11.38 -1.03 -2.12
CA ASP A 37 -11.47 -0.31 -0.84
C ASP A 37 -10.29 -0.61 0.10
N VAL A 38 -9.83 -1.86 0.13
CA VAL A 38 -8.65 -2.27 0.92
C VAL A 38 -7.38 -1.51 0.54
N CYS A 39 -7.21 -1.12 -0.73
CA CYS A 39 -6.08 -0.31 -1.19
C CYS A 39 -6.29 1.19 -0.95
N ARG A 40 -7.53 1.64 -0.72
CA ARG A 40 -7.85 3.03 -0.36
C ARG A 40 -7.83 3.27 1.14
N ALA A 41 -8.05 2.21 1.92
CA ALA A 41 -8.03 2.25 3.37
C ALA A 41 -6.64 2.59 3.93
N CYS A 42 -5.56 2.22 3.22
CA CYS A 42 -4.20 2.61 3.56
C CYS A 42 -3.86 3.95 2.89
N VAL A 43 -3.93 5.03 3.66
CA VAL A 43 -3.64 6.40 3.22
C VAL A 43 -2.29 6.89 3.77
N PRO A 44 -1.58 7.78 3.05
CA PRO A 44 -0.34 8.34 3.56
C PRO A 44 -0.50 8.97 4.95
N GLY A 45 0.25 8.46 5.93
CA GLY A 45 0.26 8.97 7.31
C GLY A 45 -0.74 8.32 8.27
N ASP A 46 -1.57 7.38 7.82
CA ASP A 46 -2.38 6.56 8.74
C ASP A 46 -1.56 5.51 9.50
N GLY A 47 -2.17 4.84 10.48
CA GLY A 47 -1.48 3.84 11.30
C GLY A 47 -0.90 2.66 10.51
N ALA A 48 -1.56 2.24 9.42
CA ALA A 48 -1.07 1.16 8.57
C ALA A 48 0.16 1.60 7.75
N CYS A 49 0.13 2.82 7.22
CA CYS A 49 1.22 3.47 6.52
C CYS A 49 2.43 3.66 7.44
N LEU A 50 2.21 4.10 8.68
CA LEU A 50 3.28 4.30 9.67
C LEU A 50 3.94 2.99 10.09
N THR A 51 3.13 1.98 10.42
CA THR A 51 3.64 0.63 10.74
C THR A 51 4.49 0.07 9.60
N ALA A 52 4.03 0.22 8.34
CA ALA A 52 4.79 -0.23 7.18
C ALA A 52 6.09 0.58 6.99
N ARG A 53 6.03 1.90 7.16
CA ARG A 53 7.21 2.78 7.06
C ARG A 53 8.28 2.42 8.08
N GLU A 54 7.89 2.18 9.33
CA GLU A 54 8.79 1.76 10.40
C GLU A 54 9.45 0.42 10.07
N PHE A 55 8.66 -0.58 9.66
CA PHE A 55 9.17 -1.91 9.27
C PHE A 55 10.20 -1.84 8.14
N PHE A 56 10.01 -0.94 7.17
CA PHE A 56 10.92 -0.77 6.03
C PHE A 56 11.99 0.32 6.23
N GLY A 57 12.04 1.00 7.38
CA GLY A 57 12.98 2.09 7.64
C GLY A 57 12.77 3.35 6.78
N ILE A 58 11.55 3.59 6.30
CA ILE A 58 11.21 4.67 5.36
C ILE A 58 10.71 5.91 6.11
N GLY A 59 11.54 6.96 6.20
CA GLY A 59 11.06 8.32 6.49
C GLY A 59 10.76 8.63 7.97
N LEU A 60 11.62 8.21 8.90
CA LEU A 60 11.60 8.71 10.29
C LEU A 60 11.93 10.22 10.41
N SER A 61 12.30 10.90 9.32
CA SER A 61 12.77 12.29 9.35
C SER A 61 11.76 13.34 8.84
N ASP A 62 10.74 12.96 8.06
CA ASP A 62 9.86 13.92 7.36
C ASP A 62 8.35 13.77 7.66
N LEU A 63 7.97 12.93 8.63
CA LEU A 63 6.56 12.80 8.99
C LEU A 63 6.19 13.85 10.07
N PRO A 64 5.21 14.74 9.83
CA PRO A 64 4.71 15.60 10.90
C PRO A 64 4.14 14.74 12.05
N PRO A 65 4.30 15.14 13.31
CA PRO A 65 3.83 14.35 14.45
C PRO A 65 2.33 14.04 14.28
N GLY A 66 2.01 12.76 14.27
CA GLY A 66 0.64 12.26 14.19
C GLY A 66 -0.18 12.81 15.35
N LYS A 67 -1.24 13.55 15.03
CA LYS A 67 -2.28 13.91 15.98
C LYS A 67 -3.13 12.65 16.24
N HIS A 68 -3.02 12.18 17.49
CA HIS A 68 -3.85 11.25 18.28
C HIS A 68 -4.71 10.22 17.54
#